data_AF-A0A0V9UNV8-F1
#
_entry.id   AF-A0A0V9UNV8-F1
#
_cell.length_a   1.000
_cell.length_b   1.000
_cell.length_c   1.000
_cell.angle_alpha   90.00
_cell.angle_beta   90.00
_cell.angle_gamma   90.00
#
_symmetry.space_group_name_H-M   'P 1'
#
loop_
_entity.id
_entity.type
_entity.pdbx_description
1 polymer ?
#
loop_
_entity_poly.entity_id
_entity_poly.type
_entity_poly.pdbx_seq_one_letter_code
_entity_poly.pdbx_strand_id
1 'polypeptide(L)'
;MNEPVNTFNRWRDDFNRQVQKGAKAAYIRRPIFRKETDESGNEEQKLIGFKLVKCMFRVSDTEGDPLPEVEMPEWSESLAEKNLGYTEVPFEGLNGSVQGYSTGTEYAINPTAKYPFKTKLHEWSHIAAGHTQPGAHADYVKHRGEREFEAESSAYILMHRLGAVALFNAAESRNYVQTWMKNQKPSPEAAGRVLRVAEKIERAGMPEGEKEDE
;
A
#
# COMPACT_ATOMS: atom_id res chain seq x y z
N MET A 1 13.57 -7.69 4.18
CA MET A 1 14.61 -6.73 4.63
C MET A 1 14.01 -6.13 5.88
N ASN A 2 14.48 -6.53 7.05
CA ASN A 2 13.75 -6.36 8.30
C ASN A 2 14.38 -5.31 9.22
N GLU A 3 15.20 -4.42 8.65
CA GLU A 3 15.80 -3.32 9.38
C GLU A 3 15.68 -2.02 8.58
N PRO A 4 15.63 -0.86 9.25
CA PRO A 4 15.55 0.44 8.57
C PRO A 4 16.75 0.67 7.64
N VAL A 5 16.50 1.40 6.56
CA VAL A 5 17.52 1.81 5.59
C VAL A 5 17.44 3.31 5.35
N ASN A 6 18.60 3.94 5.21
CA ASN A 6 18.67 5.36 4.87
C ASN A 6 19.91 5.67 4.01
N THR A 7 19.99 6.90 3.50
CA THR A 7 21.17 7.38 2.78
C THR A 7 22.30 7.77 3.73
N PHE A 8 23.55 7.73 3.26
CA PHE A 8 24.73 8.05 4.06
C PHE A 8 24.59 9.38 4.84
N ASN A 9 24.19 10.45 4.15
CA ASN A 9 24.05 11.76 4.79
C ASN A 9 22.92 11.77 5.81
N ARG A 10 21.78 11.14 5.51
CA ARG A 10 20.63 11.09 6.42
C ARG A 10 20.93 10.30 7.69
N TRP A 11 21.73 9.23 7.61
CA TRP A 11 22.20 8.53 8.82
C TRP A 11 22.96 9.47 9.75
N ARG A 12 23.86 10.29 9.20
CA ARG A 12 24.65 11.25 9.96
C ARG A 12 23.80 12.42 10.46
N ASP A 13 23.02 13.03 9.58
CA ASP A 13 22.35 14.31 9.82
C ASP A 13 21.10 14.15 10.70
N ASP A 14 20.30 13.10 10.47
CA ASP A 14 19.00 12.93 11.16
C ASP A 14 19.10 12.01 12.38
N PHE A 15 20.08 11.10 12.41
CA PHE A 15 20.15 10.04 13.43
C PHE A 15 21.49 10.00 14.19
N ASN A 16 22.43 10.89 13.89
CA ASN A 16 23.78 10.89 14.48
C ASN A 16 24.49 9.51 14.37
N ARG A 17 24.26 8.81 13.25
CA ARG A 17 24.89 7.51 12.94
C ARG A 17 25.83 7.63 11.75
N GLN A 18 27.02 7.04 11.88
CA GLN A 18 28.04 7.01 10.84
C GLN A 18 28.05 5.65 10.14
N VAL A 19 27.97 5.65 8.81
CA VAL A 19 28.15 4.42 8.02
C VAL A 19 29.58 3.91 8.17
N GLN A 20 29.72 2.61 8.45
CA GLN A 20 31.00 1.93 8.66
C GLN A 20 31.86 1.93 7.41
N LYS A 21 33.18 2.02 7.59
CA LYS A 21 34.14 1.98 6.48
C LYS A 21 34.07 0.62 5.77
N GLY A 22 33.82 0.64 4.46
CA GLY A 22 33.74 -0.57 3.64
C GLY A 22 32.33 -1.16 3.51
N ALA A 23 31.32 -0.59 4.19
CA ALA A 23 29.93 -0.99 4.03
C ALA A 23 29.46 -0.79 2.58
N LYS A 24 28.61 -1.70 2.09
CA LYS A 24 28.14 -1.70 0.70
C LYS A 24 26.68 -1.27 0.64
N ALA A 25 26.43 -0.12 -0.01
CA ALA A 25 25.07 0.34 -0.25
C ALA A 25 24.28 -0.60 -1.19
N ALA A 26 22.98 -0.70 -0.94
CA ALA A 26 21.99 -1.29 -1.83
C ALA A 26 21.54 -0.30 -2.92
N TYR A 27 21.04 -0.85 -4.03
CA TYR A 27 20.47 -0.08 -5.13
C TYR A 27 18.99 0.23 -4.89
N ILE A 28 18.60 1.47 -5.14
CA ILE A 28 17.20 1.90 -5.20
C ILE A 28 16.89 2.45 -6.59
N ARG A 29 15.66 2.22 -7.07
CA ARG A 29 15.14 2.79 -8.31
C ARG A 29 14.49 4.14 -8.01
N ARG A 30 15.21 5.23 -8.27
CA ARG A 30 14.76 6.61 -7.98
C ARG A 30 14.04 7.22 -9.19
N PRO A 31 12.86 7.85 -9.00
CA PRO A 31 12.19 8.57 -10.08
C PRO A 31 12.99 9.79 -10.55
N ILE A 32 12.87 10.11 -11.83
CA ILE A 32 13.41 11.32 -12.46
C ILE A 32 12.24 12.14 -12.98
N PHE A 33 12.15 13.38 -12.53
CA PHE A 33 11.13 14.34 -12.96
C PHE A 33 11.75 15.39 -13.88
N ARG A 34 11.01 15.79 -14.91
CA ARG A 34 11.31 16.93 -15.77
C ARG A 34 10.22 17.97 -15.58
N LYS A 35 10.62 19.24 -15.47
CA LYS A 35 9.69 20.37 -15.54
C LYS A 35 9.23 20.53 -16.99
N GLU A 36 7.92 20.50 -17.21
CA GLU A 36 7.28 20.90 -18.46
C GLU A 36 6.29 22.03 -18.15
N THR A 37 6.17 22.99 -19.06
CA THR A 37 5.20 24.07 -18.95
C THR A 37 4.00 23.70 -19.82
N ASP A 38 2.80 23.73 -19.24
CA ASP A 38 1.56 23.51 -19.97
C ASP A 38 1.24 24.70 -20.90
N GLU A 39 0.23 24.53 -21.75
CA GLU A 39 -0.24 25.58 -22.67
C GLU A 39 -0.80 26.81 -21.95
N SER A 40 -1.08 26.70 -20.65
CA SER A 40 -1.60 27.77 -19.78
C SER A 40 -0.49 28.48 -18.98
N GLY A 41 0.77 28.08 -19.12
CA GLY A 41 1.91 28.67 -18.43
C GLY A 41 2.23 28.07 -17.05
N ASN A 42 1.54 27.01 -16.61
CA ASN A 42 1.84 26.33 -15.34
C ASN A 42 3.00 25.35 -15.49
N GLU A 43 3.90 25.33 -14.52
CA GLU A 43 4.97 24.33 -14.44
C GLU A 43 4.46 23.04 -13.79
N GLU A 44 4.43 21.95 -14.54
CA GLU A 44 4.15 20.60 -14.02
C GLU A 44 5.41 19.73 -14.00
N GLN A 45 5.56 18.91 -12.95
CA GLN A 45 6.63 17.91 -12.88
C GLN A 45 6.17 16.59 -13.48
N LYS A 46 6.72 16.24 -14.64
CA LYS A 46 6.42 14.98 -15.32
C LYS A 46 7.47 13.92 -15.01
N LEU A 47 7.01 12.73 -14.61
CA LEU A 47 7.87 11.56 -14.44
C LEU A 47 8.38 11.10 -15.82
N ILE A 48 9.68 11.19 -16.05
CA ILE A 48 10.31 10.81 -17.33
C ILE A 48 11.04 9.47 -17.29
N GLY A 49 11.16 8.87 -16.11
CA GLY A 49 11.77 7.56 -15.95
C GLY A 49 12.35 7.34 -14.57
N PHE A 50 13.22 6.34 -14.47
CA PHE A 50 13.84 5.94 -13.22
C PHE A 50 15.31 5.62 -13.44
N LYS A 51 16.15 5.98 -12.46
CA LYS A 51 17.56 5.58 -12.41
C LYS A 51 17.84 4.68 -11.22
N LEU A 52 18.76 3.73 -11.39
CA LEU A 52 19.31 2.94 -10.29
C LEU A 52 20.39 3.76 -9.58
N VAL A 53 20.24 3.97 -8.28
CA VAL A 53 21.19 4.70 -7.43
C VAL A 53 21.62 3.80 -6.29
N LYS A 54 22.93 3.65 -6.10
CA LYS A 54 23.52 2.85 -5.02
C LYS A 54 23.78 3.73 -3.81
N CYS A 55 22.76 3.96 -2.98
CA CYS A 55 22.86 4.93 -1.88
C CYS A 55 22.18 4.52 -0.57
N MET A 56 21.61 3.32 -0.47
CA MET A 56 20.89 2.88 0.72
C MET A 56 21.78 2.02 1.62
N PHE A 57 21.94 2.40 2.88
CA PHE A 57 22.67 1.66 3.91
C PHE A 57 21.69 1.24 5.01
N ARG A 58 21.89 0.05 5.57
CA ARG A 58 21.06 -0.49 6.67
C ARG A 58 21.53 0.06 8.01
N VAL A 59 20.69 0.00 9.04
CA VAL A 59 21.10 0.33 10.42
C VAL A 59 22.33 -0.49 10.83
N SER A 60 22.35 -1.79 10.53
CA SER A 60 23.47 -2.69 10.80
C SER A 60 24.78 -2.29 10.10
N ASP A 61 24.72 -1.47 9.03
CA ASP A 61 25.89 -0.93 8.34
C ASP A 61 26.43 0.36 8.99
N THR A 62 25.87 0.78 10.14
CA THR A 62 26.19 2.05 10.81
C THR A 62 26.55 1.88 12.28
N GLU A 63 27.30 2.84 12.81
CA GLU A 63 27.66 2.97 14.23
C GLU A 63 27.17 4.33 14.76
N GLY A 64 26.75 4.41 16.01
CA GLY A 64 26.25 5.65 16.61
C GLY A 64 25.06 5.39 17.53
N ASP A 65 24.33 6.46 17.83
CA ASP A 65 23.25 6.47 18.82
C ASP A 65 22.13 5.49 18.47
N PRO A 66 21.56 4.78 19.46
CA PRO A 66 20.42 3.91 19.21
C PRO A 66 19.30 4.70 18.53
N LEU A 67 18.58 4.05 17.62
CA LEU A 67 17.42 4.70 17.01
C LEU A 67 16.38 5.01 18.09
N PRO A 68 15.64 6.13 17.96
CA PRO A 68 14.57 6.44 18.88
C PRO A 68 13.55 5.29 18.89
N GLU A 69 13.12 4.94 20.10
CA GLU A 69 11.99 4.03 20.26
C GLU A 69 10.73 4.77 19.81
N VAL A 70 10.00 4.18 18.87
CA VAL A 70 8.75 4.74 18.36
C VAL A 70 7.64 3.82 18.82
N GLU A 71 6.76 4.32 19.68
CA GLU A 71 5.49 3.66 19.97
C GLU A 71 4.61 3.79 18.73
N MET A 72 4.28 2.66 18.11
CA MET A 72 3.38 2.65 16.97
C MET A 72 1.96 2.80 17.48
N PRO A 73 1.18 3.78 17.01
CA PRO A 73 -0.23 3.86 17.38
C PRO A 73 -0.94 2.59 16.93
N GLU A 74 -1.81 2.08 17.79
CA GLU A 74 -2.60 0.88 17.47
C GLU A 74 -3.65 1.25 16.42
N TRP A 75 -3.65 0.53 15.30
CA TRP A 75 -4.62 0.72 14.23
C TRP A 75 -5.96 0.08 14.60
N SER A 76 -7.05 0.80 14.39
CA SER A 76 -8.41 0.36 14.71
C SER A 76 -9.25 0.10 13.46
N GLU A 77 -9.75 -1.13 13.31
CA GLU A 77 -10.63 -1.52 12.22
C GLU A 77 -11.95 -0.75 12.24
N SER A 78 -12.57 -0.60 13.41
CA SER A 78 -13.84 0.11 13.55
C SER A 78 -13.69 1.61 13.28
N LEU A 79 -12.56 2.20 13.64
CA LEU A 79 -12.25 3.59 13.29
C LEU A 79 -12.06 3.76 11.77
N ALA A 80 -11.33 2.83 11.13
CA ALA A 80 -11.14 2.84 9.69
C ALA A 80 -12.47 2.72 8.94
N GLU A 81 -13.31 1.76 9.30
CA GLU A 81 -14.63 1.55 8.70
C GLU A 81 -15.49 2.82 8.80
N LYS A 82 -15.57 3.40 10.00
CA LYS A 82 -16.31 4.64 10.25
C LYS A 82 -15.78 5.81 9.43
N ASN A 83 -14.47 6.04 9.43
CA ASN A 83 -13.84 7.18 8.75
C ASN A 83 -13.90 7.06 7.22
N LEU A 84 -13.91 5.83 6.69
CA LEU A 84 -14.07 5.57 5.26
C LEU A 84 -15.54 5.60 4.82
N GLY A 85 -16.49 5.52 5.77
CA GLY A 85 -17.92 5.44 5.48
C GLY A 85 -18.29 4.10 4.84
N TYR A 86 -17.65 3.02 5.27
CA TYR A 86 -17.91 1.67 4.76
C TYR A 86 -18.93 0.95 5.64
N THR A 87 -19.72 0.07 5.03
CA THR A 87 -20.76 -0.68 5.75
C THR A 87 -20.62 -2.17 5.45
N GLU A 88 -20.43 -2.97 6.49
CA GLU A 88 -20.52 -4.43 6.37
C GLU A 88 -21.98 -4.85 6.22
N VAL A 89 -22.31 -5.57 5.15
CA VAL A 89 -23.63 -6.17 4.91
C VAL A 89 -23.56 -7.69 4.96
N PRO A 90 -24.67 -8.39 5.24
CA PRO A 90 -24.70 -9.84 5.20
C PRO A 90 -24.25 -10.39 3.85
N PHE A 91 -23.51 -11.50 3.87
CA PHE A 91 -23.09 -12.18 2.66
C PHE A 91 -24.26 -12.97 2.06
N GLU A 92 -24.73 -12.54 0.87
CA GLU A 92 -25.90 -13.13 0.18
C GLU A 92 -25.50 -13.95 -1.06
N GLY A 93 -24.38 -14.67 -0.99
CA GLY A 93 -23.88 -15.53 -2.07
C GLY A 93 -24.09 -17.02 -1.80
N LEU A 94 -24.62 -17.76 -2.79
CA LEU A 94 -24.68 -19.23 -2.74
C LEU A 94 -23.37 -19.91 -3.19
N ASN A 95 -22.45 -19.14 -3.78
CA ASN A 95 -21.18 -19.65 -4.28
C ASN A 95 -20.11 -19.59 -3.18
N GLY A 96 -19.85 -20.73 -2.53
CA GLY A 96 -18.84 -20.85 -1.47
C GLY A 96 -17.39 -20.60 -1.89
N SER A 97 -17.09 -20.49 -3.19
CA SER A 97 -15.76 -20.09 -3.67
C SER A 97 -15.50 -18.59 -3.56
N VAL A 98 -16.56 -17.77 -3.52
CA VAL A 98 -16.46 -16.32 -3.34
C VAL A 98 -16.09 -16.04 -1.89
N GLN A 99 -14.98 -15.33 -1.69
CA GLN A 99 -14.49 -14.99 -0.34
C GLN A 99 -15.14 -13.72 0.20
N GLY A 100 -15.53 -12.80 -0.68
CA GLY A 100 -16.17 -11.52 -0.36
C GLY A 100 -16.60 -10.80 -1.64
N TYR A 101 -17.33 -9.69 -1.49
CA TYR A 101 -17.65 -8.76 -2.57
C TYR A 101 -17.94 -7.36 -2.02
N SER A 102 -17.91 -6.36 -2.90
CA SER A 102 -18.20 -4.97 -2.57
C SER A 102 -18.99 -4.27 -3.67
N THR A 103 -19.94 -3.42 -3.27
CA THR A 103 -20.82 -2.62 -4.16
C THR A 103 -21.03 -1.24 -3.54
N GLY A 104 -20.81 -0.16 -4.28
CA GLY A 104 -20.85 1.18 -3.70
C GLY A 104 -19.85 1.31 -2.53
N THR A 105 -20.35 1.62 -1.33
CA THR A 105 -19.57 1.65 -0.08
C THR A 105 -19.86 0.46 0.85
N GLU A 106 -20.64 -0.50 0.38
CA GLU A 106 -20.97 -1.72 1.11
C GLU A 106 -20.00 -2.84 0.76
N TYR A 107 -19.70 -3.68 1.74
CA TYR A 107 -18.89 -4.88 1.55
C TYR A 107 -19.49 -6.06 2.32
N ALA A 108 -19.25 -7.27 1.83
CA ALA A 108 -19.67 -8.50 2.49
C ALA A 108 -18.52 -9.50 2.50
N ILE A 109 -18.30 -10.16 3.64
CA ILE A 109 -17.30 -11.21 3.79
C ILE A 109 -18.01 -12.55 3.97
N ASN A 110 -17.60 -13.53 3.18
CA ASN A 110 -18.11 -14.89 3.34
C ASN A 110 -17.71 -15.40 4.74
N PRO A 111 -18.66 -15.87 5.58
CA PRO A 111 -18.36 -16.41 6.91
C PRO A 111 -17.35 -17.57 6.90
N THR A 112 -17.20 -18.26 5.76
CA THR A 112 -16.23 -19.34 5.57
C THR A 112 -14.99 -18.91 4.79
N ALA A 113 -14.72 -17.60 4.68
CA ALA A 113 -13.54 -17.10 4.00
C ALA A 113 -12.26 -17.62 4.65
N LYS A 114 -11.28 -18.04 3.83
CA LYS A 114 -10.00 -18.60 4.32
C LYS A 114 -9.17 -17.58 5.09
N TYR A 115 -9.20 -16.32 4.64
CA TYR A 115 -8.45 -15.20 5.26
C TYR A 115 -9.39 -13.98 5.42
N PRO A 116 -10.33 -14.00 6.36
CA PRO A 116 -11.42 -13.02 6.42
C PRO A 116 -10.92 -11.58 6.52
N PHE A 117 -9.90 -11.31 7.34
CA PHE A 117 -9.32 -9.97 7.48
C PHE A 117 -8.64 -9.49 6.19
N LYS A 118 -7.82 -10.32 5.52
CA LYS A 118 -7.21 -9.98 4.23
C LYS A 118 -8.27 -9.73 3.16
N THR A 119 -9.31 -10.56 3.14
CA THR A 119 -10.44 -10.40 2.20
C THR A 119 -11.18 -9.09 2.47
N LYS A 120 -11.40 -8.72 3.73
CA LYS A 120 -11.97 -7.42 4.11
C LYS A 120 -11.14 -6.26 3.56
N LEU A 121 -9.83 -6.27 3.79
CA LEU A 121 -8.94 -5.23 3.27
C LEU A 121 -8.89 -5.20 1.73
N HIS A 122 -9.09 -6.35 1.07
CA HIS A 122 -9.21 -6.42 -0.39
C HIS A 122 -10.50 -5.74 -0.87
N GLU A 123 -11.65 -6.04 -0.27
CA GLU A 123 -12.92 -5.38 -0.62
C GLU A 123 -12.88 -3.87 -0.32
N TRP A 124 -12.32 -3.49 0.82
CA TRP A 124 -12.09 -2.08 1.16
C TRP A 124 -11.19 -1.37 0.15
N SER A 125 -10.21 -2.08 -0.41
CA SER A 125 -9.33 -1.56 -1.44
C SER A 125 -10.07 -1.37 -2.78
N HIS A 126 -11.02 -2.25 -3.13
CA HIS A 126 -11.90 -2.02 -4.27
C HIS A 126 -12.73 -0.74 -4.12
N ILE A 127 -13.34 -0.54 -2.95
CA ILE A 127 -14.13 0.67 -2.67
C ILE A 127 -13.23 1.92 -2.71
N ALA A 128 -12.08 1.87 -2.04
CA ALA A 128 -11.13 2.98 -1.96
C ALA A 128 -10.57 3.40 -3.32
N ALA A 129 -10.36 2.44 -4.23
CA ALA A 129 -9.92 2.66 -5.60
C ALA A 129 -11.06 3.12 -6.55
N GLY A 130 -12.31 3.16 -6.06
CA GLY A 130 -13.47 3.55 -6.87
C GLY A 130 -13.95 2.45 -7.83
N HIS A 131 -13.53 1.20 -7.63
CA HIS A 131 -13.88 0.08 -8.52
C HIS A 131 -15.35 -0.33 -8.46
N THR A 132 -16.04 0.06 -7.38
CA THR A 132 -17.41 -0.34 -7.02
C THR A 132 -18.48 0.66 -7.46
N GLN A 133 -18.10 1.78 -8.10
CA GLN A 133 -19.03 2.83 -8.50
C GLN A 133 -19.84 2.45 -9.76
N PRO A 134 -21.10 2.92 -9.93
CA PRO A 134 -21.96 2.53 -11.06
C PRO A 134 -21.37 2.79 -12.45
N GLY A 135 -20.60 3.88 -12.61
CA GLY A 135 -19.89 4.19 -13.86
C GLY A 135 -18.68 3.29 -14.15
N ALA A 136 -18.22 2.53 -13.15
CA ALA A 136 -17.05 1.67 -13.26
C ALA A 136 -17.36 0.32 -13.95
N HIS A 137 -18.64 -0.04 -14.13
CA HIS A 137 -19.05 -1.34 -14.67
C HIS A 137 -18.71 -1.54 -16.16
N ALA A 138 -18.81 -0.49 -16.99
CA ALA A 138 -18.49 -0.57 -18.42
C ALA A 138 -16.98 -0.84 -18.67
N ASP A 139 -16.12 -0.32 -17.79
CA ASP A 139 -14.66 -0.51 -17.82
C ASP A 139 -14.20 -1.76 -17.06
N TYR A 140 -15.05 -2.35 -16.21
CA TYR A 140 -14.69 -3.49 -15.36
C TYR A 140 -14.28 -4.72 -16.18
N VAL A 141 -14.98 -5.00 -17.28
CA VAL A 141 -14.67 -6.17 -18.12
C VAL A 141 -13.33 -6.03 -18.85
N LYS A 142 -12.95 -4.81 -19.25
CA LYS A 142 -11.69 -4.53 -19.96
C LYS A 142 -10.48 -4.41 -19.03
N HIS A 143 -10.68 -3.90 -17.82
CA HIS A 143 -9.61 -3.60 -16.86
C HIS A 143 -9.62 -4.49 -15.61
N ARG A 144 -10.36 -5.60 -15.61
CA ARG A 144 -10.51 -6.49 -14.45
C ARG A 144 -9.17 -6.87 -13.83
N GLY A 145 -8.20 -7.27 -14.64
CA GLY A 145 -6.88 -7.68 -14.15
C GLY A 145 -6.16 -6.58 -13.37
N GLU A 146 -6.18 -5.33 -13.86
CA GLU A 146 -5.53 -4.20 -13.19
C GLU A 146 -6.26 -3.81 -11.90
N ARG A 147 -7.60 -3.88 -11.89
CA ARG A 147 -8.40 -3.60 -10.67
C ARG A 147 -8.17 -4.62 -9.57
N GLU A 148 -8.12 -5.90 -9.91
CA GLU A 148 -7.79 -6.99 -8.99
C GLU A 148 -6.35 -6.88 -8.49
N PHE A 149 -5.41 -6.52 -9.39
CA PHE A 149 -4.03 -6.20 -9.00
C PHE A 149 -4.00 -5.07 -7.98
N GLU A 150 -4.74 -3.99 -8.21
CA GLU A 150 -4.79 -2.85 -7.31
C GLU A 150 -5.36 -3.20 -5.94
N ALA A 151 -6.49 -3.91 -5.90
CA ALA A 151 -7.13 -4.30 -4.66
C ALA A 151 -6.28 -5.30 -3.86
N GLU A 152 -5.83 -6.38 -4.50
CA GLU A 152 -5.05 -7.42 -3.83
C GLU A 152 -3.68 -6.92 -3.39
N SER A 153 -3.00 -6.11 -4.20
CA SER A 153 -1.69 -5.55 -3.82
C SER A 153 -1.82 -4.53 -2.70
N SER A 154 -2.90 -3.76 -2.66
CA SER A 154 -3.17 -2.83 -1.55
C SER A 154 -3.42 -3.56 -0.25
N ALA A 155 -4.26 -4.61 -0.28
CA ALA A 155 -4.48 -5.49 0.86
C ALA A 155 -3.18 -6.17 1.32
N TYR A 156 -2.38 -6.68 0.39
CA TYR A 156 -1.07 -7.28 0.70
C TYR A 156 -0.17 -6.31 1.46
N ILE A 157 -0.08 -5.04 1.02
CA ILE A 157 0.74 -4.02 1.67
C ILE A 157 0.19 -3.69 3.06
N LEU A 158 -1.13 -3.49 3.19
CA LEU A 158 -1.78 -3.24 4.48
C LEU A 158 -1.49 -4.37 5.48
N MET A 159 -1.62 -5.63 5.06
CA MET A 159 -1.31 -6.78 5.93
C MET A 159 0.13 -6.74 6.46
N HIS A 160 1.08 -6.21 5.68
CA HIS A 160 2.46 -6.04 6.15
C HIS A 160 2.62 -4.84 7.07
N ARG A 161 1.98 -3.70 6.75
CA ARG A 161 2.06 -2.48 7.57
C ARG A 161 1.40 -2.65 8.94
N LEU A 162 0.29 -3.39 8.99
CA LEU A 162 -0.44 -3.70 10.22
C LEU A 162 0.18 -4.87 11.02
N GLY A 163 1.32 -5.44 10.57
CA GLY A 163 1.94 -6.60 11.23
C GLY A 163 1.13 -7.91 11.15
N ALA A 164 0.02 -7.91 10.40
CA ALA A 164 -0.93 -9.02 10.28
C ALA A 164 -0.46 -10.16 9.35
N VAL A 165 0.84 -10.28 9.08
CA VAL A 165 1.39 -11.24 8.10
C VAL A 165 1.15 -12.71 8.47
N ALA A 166 0.90 -13.00 9.75
CA ALA A 166 0.52 -14.34 10.21
C ALA A 166 -0.92 -14.74 9.83
N LEU A 167 -1.77 -13.78 9.45
CA LEU A 167 -3.19 -14.01 9.17
C LEU A 167 -3.47 -14.36 7.70
N PHE A 168 -2.44 -14.48 6.85
CA PHE A 168 -2.61 -14.90 5.46
C PHE A 168 -1.36 -15.55 4.86
N ASN A 169 -1.54 -16.28 3.76
CA ASN A 169 -0.44 -16.79 2.97
C ASN A 169 -0.03 -15.78 1.88
N ALA A 170 1.08 -15.08 2.11
CA ALA A 170 1.63 -14.11 1.18
C ALA A 170 1.95 -14.70 -0.22
N ALA A 171 2.29 -15.99 -0.32
CA ALA A 171 2.53 -16.63 -1.61
C ALA A 171 1.24 -16.84 -2.41
N GLU A 172 0.15 -17.21 -1.75
CA GLU A 172 -1.17 -17.36 -2.39
C GLU A 172 -1.67 -16.02 -2.95
N SER A 173 -1.52 -14.94 -2.18
CA SER A 173 -1.86 -13.57 -2.63
C SER A 173 -1.04 -13.14 -3.84
N ARG A 174 0.28 -13.37 -3.84
CA ARG A 174 1.14 -13.09 -5.01
C ARG A 174 0.74 -13.90 -6.25
N ASN A 175 0.43 -15.17 -6.07
CA ASN A 175 -0.02 -16.03 -7.18
C ASN A 175 -1.35 -15.54 -7.75
N TYR A 176 -2.30 -15.15 -6.89
CA TYR A 176 -3.59 -14.58 -7.28
C TYR A 176 -3.41 -13.36 -8.20
N VAL A 177 -2.57 -12.40 -7.80
CA VAL A 177 -2.24 -11.23 -8.61
C VAL A 177 -1.67 -11.61 -9.99
N GLN A 178 -0.72 -12.56 -10.03
CA GLN A 178 -0.11 -13.00 -11.29
C GLN A 178 -1.12 -13.65 -12.24
N THR A 179 -2.04 -14.46 -11.70
CA THR A 179 -3.14 -15.07 -12.46
C THR A 179 -4.05 -14.01 -13.07
N TRP A 180 -4.47 -13.01 -12.28
CA TRP A 180 -5.36 -11.95 -12.78
C TRP A 180 -4.73 -11.04 -13.81
N MET A 181 -3.45 -10.74 -13.64
CA MET A 181 -2.69 -9.97 -14.62
C MET A 181 -2.35 -10.78 -15.88
N LYS A 182 -2.64 -12.09 -15.94
CA LYS A 182 -2.24 -12.97 -17.05
C LYS A 182 -0.75 -12.82 -17.41
N ASN A 183 0.11 -12.68 -16.39
CA ASN A 183 1.54 -12.39 -16.51
C ASN A 183 1.90 -11.07 -17.23
N GLN A 184 0.94 -10.16 -17.41
CA GLN A 184 1.20 -8.80 -17.89
C GLN A 184 1.75 -7.93 -16.75
N LYS A 185 2.47 -6.87 -17.12
CA LYS A 185 2.98 -5.90 -16.14
C LYS A 185 1.90 -4.84 -15.86
N PRO A 186 1.67 -4.47 -14.59
CA PRO A 186 0.78 -3.36 -14.25
C PRO A 186 1.34 -2.05 -14.79
N SER A 187 0.46 -1.08 -15.06
CA SER A 187 0.88 0.28 -15.40
C SER A 187 1.63 0.94 -14.22
N PRO A 188 2.57 1.87 -14.47
CA PRO A 188 3.18 2.68 -13.41
C PRO A 188 2.13 3.41 -12.55
N GLU A 189 1.04 3.83 -13.16
CA GLU A 189 -0.09 4.50 -12.51
C GLU A 189 -0.79 3.58 -11.51
N ALA A 190 -1.01 2.30 -11.87
CA ALA A 190 -1.59 1.30 -10.98
C ALA A 190 -0.71 1.05 -9.75
N ALA A 191 0.61 0.97 -9.91
CA ALA A 191 1.53 0.84 -8.77
C ALA A 191 1.44 2.05 -7.82
N GLY A 192 1.26 3.25 -8.36
CA GLY A 192 1.01 4.46 -7.56
C GLY A 192 -0.36 4.42 -6.86
N ARG A 193 -1.41 3.92 -7.53
CA ARG A 193 -2.75 3.75 -6.95
C ARG A 193 -2.74 2.77 -5.78
N VAL A 194 -2.06 1.63 -5.91
CA VAL A 194 -1.88 0.64 -4.83
C VAL A 194 -1.39 1.28 -3.53
N LEU A 195 -0.33 2.09 -3.61
CA LEU A 195 0.23 2.74 -2.44
C LEU A 195 -0.72 3.77 -1.82
N ARG A 196 -1.40 4.56 -2.66
CA ARG A 196 -2.39 5.56 -2.19
C ARG A 196 -3.61 4.91 -1.53
N VAL A 197 -4.10 3.80 -2.08
CA VAL A 197 -5.23 3.04 -1.52
C VAL A 197 -4.85 2.44 -0.17
N ALA A 198 -3.69 1.79 -0.08
CA ALA A 198 -3.18 1.26 1.18
C ALA A 198 -3.02 2.38 2.23
N GLU A 199 -2.39 3.51 1.88
CA GLU A 199 -2.22 4.63 2.80
C GLU A 199 -3.56 5.22 3.26
N LYS A 200 -4.54 5.35 2.35
CA LYS A 200 -5.88 5.87 2.67
C LYS A 200 -6.56 5.01 3.74
N ILE A 201 -6.53 3.68 3.60
CA ILE A 201 -7.16 2.75 4.54
C ILE A 201 -6.39 2.72 5.87
N GLU A 202 -5.05 2.70 5.80
CA GLU A 202 -4.19 2.74 6.99
C GLU A 202 -4.48 3.99 7.83
N ARG A 203 -4.41 5.18 7.22
CA ARG A 203 -4.65 6.46 7.91
C ARG A 203 -6.05 6.56 8.50
N ALA A 204 -7.05 5.96 7.85
CA ALA A 204 -8.42 6.00 8.35
C ALA A 204 -8.57 5.28 9.70
N GLY A 205 -7.75 4.26 9.99
CA GLY A 205 -7.78 3.55 11.26
C GLY A 205 -6.73 3.99 12.27
N MET A 206 -5.89 4.97 11.94
CA MET A 206 -4.97 5.56 12.91
C MET A 206 -5.74 6.53 13.80
N PRO A 207 -5.49 6.56 15.12
CA PRO A 207 -6.03 7.60 16.00
C PRO A 207 -5.55 8.97 15.51
N GLU A 208 -6.38 10.00 15.69
CA GLU A 208 -5.91 11.38 15.52
C GLU A 208 -4.80 11.60 16.55
N GLY A 209 -3.58 11.88 16.09
CA GLY A 209 -2.49 12.22 17.00
C GLY A 209 -2.93 13.41 17.85
N GLU A 210 -2.71 13.34 19.17
CA GLU A 210 -2.76 14.53 20.00
C GLU A 210 -1.92 15.59 19.31
N LYS A 211 -2.56 16.72 18.93
CA LYS A 211 -1.79 17.89 18.57
C LYS A 211 -1.04 18.26 19.85
N GLU A 212 0.28 18.08 19.86
CA GLU A 212 1.12 18.75 20.84
C GLU A 212 0.84 20.26 20.67
N ASP A 213 0.02 20.80 21.56
CA ASP A 213 -0.14 22.24 21.71
C ASP A 213 1.24 22.79 22.12
N GLU A 214 1.78 23.69 21.28
CA GLU A 214 3.04 24.44 21.49
C GLU A 214 3.09 25.16 22.85
#